data_AF-A0A961AYF0-F1
#
_entry.id   AF-A0A961AYF0-F1
#
_cell.length_a   1.000
_cell.length_b   1.000
_cell.length_c   1.000
_cell.angle_alpha   90.00
_cell.angle_beta   90.00
_cell.angle_gamma   90.00
#
_symmetry.space_group_name_H-M   'P 1'
#
loop_
_entity.id
_entity.type
_entity.pdbx_description
1 polymer ?
#
loop_
_entity_poly.entity_id
_entity_poly.type
_entity_poly.pdbx_seq_one_letter_code
_entity_poly.pdbx_strand_id
1 'polypeptide(L)'
;MPLIAEYRRKIALLTLSALALVVGLSTCGGAEQPPPKERWLNAFIFVQTGIQLGERGLWPLATANYRVALERFESLAADHPGFQPELVRFRVEDLKKRLQAADGAMAAGDHDLAMEYADLLETLDRGERLRYRSDYTGSYSHLAQAQSLLDHLAGNASGPLADALGGQKTYLDDLAARNRDELLHEPNGPRAVFEIEKNLAASFRLEPADLPEEPGEPAAESLFPPSLLAQARGD
;
A
#
# COMPACT_ATOMS: atom_id res chain seq x y z
N MET A 1 -25.58 49.88 40.95
CA MET A 1 -25.95 49.26 39.66
C MET A 1 -24.85 49.12 38.59
N PRO A 2 -23.68 49.82 38.59
CA PRO A 2 -22.70 49.68 37.51
C PRO A 2 -21.92 48.34 37.50
N LEU A 3 -21.77 47.70 38.68
CA LEU A 3 -21.04 46.44 38.82
C LEU A 3 -21.67 45.26 38.06
N ILE A 4 -23.01 45.22 37.92
CA ILE A 4 -23.73 44.14 37.23
C ILE A 4 -23.49 44.22 35.71
N ALA A 5 -23.39 45.43 35.15
CA ALA A 5 -23.15 45.64 33.73
C ALA A 5 -21.72 45.23 33.33
N GLU A 6 -20.73 45.53 34.18
CA GLU A 6 -19.34 45.14 33.95
C GLU A 6 -19.15 43.61 34.00
N TYR A 7 -19.82 42.94 34.94
CA TYR A 7 -19.75 41.49 35.09
C TYR A 7 -20.35 40.75 33.88
N ARG A 8 -21.49 41.22 33.35
CA ARG A 8 -22.11 40.67 32.13
C ARG A 8 -21.19 40.81 30.90
N ARG A 9 -20.48 41.94 30.78
CA ARG A 9 -19.54 42.19 29.68
C ARG A 9 -18.33 41.25 29.73
N LYS A 10 -17.80 40.96 30.92
CA LYS A 10 -16.68 40.01 31.11
C LYS A 10 -17.08 38.57 30.82
N ILE A 11 -18.26 38.13 31.26
CA ILE A 11 -18.77 36.79 30.95
C ILE A 11 -18.95 36.62 29.44
N ALA A 12 -19.58 37.58 28.77
CA ALA A 12 -19.82 37.52 27.32
C ALA A 12 -18.50 37.44 26.52
N LEU A 13 -17.46 38.16 26.93
CA LEU A 13 -16.13 38.09 26.32
C LEU A 13 -15.48 36.72 26.51
N LEU A 14 -15.55 36.15 27.72
CA LEU A 14 -15.03 34.81 27.98
C LEU A 14 -15.76 33.73 27.19
N THR A 15 -17.09 33.86 27.02
CA THR A 15 -17.87 32.91 26.21
C THR A 15 -17.53 33.03 24.72
N LEU A 16 -17.34 34.25 24.21
CA LEU A 16 -16.92 34.47 22.82
C LEU A 16 -15.50 33.96 22.56
N SER A 17 -14.57 34.14 23.50
CA SER A 17 -13.21 33.60 23.39
C SER A 17 -13.18 32.07 23.45
N ALA A 18 -13.97 31.46 24.33
CA ALA A 18 -14.10 30.00 24.39
C ALA A 18 -14.72 29.43 23.11
N LEU A 19 -15.74 30.10 22.55
CA LEU A 19 -16.38 29.68 21.30
C LEU A 19 -15.45 29.83 20.09
N ALA A 20 -14.65 30.91 20.03
CA ALA A 20 -13.64 31.11 19.00
C ALA A 20 -12.53 30.04 19.07
N LEU A 21 -12.17 29.58 20.28
CA LEU A 21 -11.20 28.50 20.47
C LEU A 21 -11.74 27.15 19.95
N VAL A 22 -13.02 26.86 20.18
CA VAL A 22 -13.67 25.61 19.74
C VAL A 22 -13.84 25.57 18.20
N VAL A 23 -14.15 26.71 17.57
CA VAL A 23 -14.26 26.78 16.11
C VAL A 23 -12.89 26.77 15.45
N GLY A 24 -11.86 27.40 16.06
CA GLY A 24 -10.50 27.43 15.54
C GLY A 24 -9.76 26.08 15.55
N LEU A 25 -10.14 25.16 16.45
CA LEU A 25 -9.55 23.80 16.51
C LEU A 25 -10.15 22.81 15.49
N SER A 26 -11.26 23.17 14.82
CA SER A 26 -11.92 22.28 13.87
C SER A 26 -11.36 22.35 12.43
N THR A 27 -10.40 23.25 12.17
CA THR A 27 -9.70 23.33 10.88
C THR A 27 -8.33 22.67 10.89
N CYS A 28 -8.02 21.84 11.90
CA CYS A 28 -6.82 21.00 11.88
C CYS A 28 -6.87 20.10 10.64
N GLY A 29 -5.92 20.32 9.73
CA GLY A 29 -5.86 19.79 8.38
C GLY A 29 -6.25 18.32 8.28
N GLY A 30 -7.45 18.06 7.75
CA GLY A 30 -7.75 16.76 7.21
C GLY A 30 -6.72 16.51 6.11
N ALA A 31 -5.86 15.51 6.30
CA ALA A 31 -4.89 15.13 5.29
C ALA A 31 -5.64 14.96 3.97
N GLU A 32 -5.28 15.78 2.98
CA GLU A 32 -5.91 15.77 1.67
C GLU A 32 -5.86 14.33 1.15
N GLN A 33 -7.04 13.73 0.94
CA GLN A 33 -7.09 12.37 0.44
C GLN A 33 -6.52 12.36 -0.98
N PRO A 34 -5.75 11.33 -1.35
CA PRO A 34 -5.19 11.24 -2.70
C PRO A 34 -6.31 11.23 -3.74
N PRO A 35 -6.11 11.88 -4.90
CA PRO A 35 -7.10 11.90 -5.97
C PRO A 35 -7.53 10.47 -6.36
N PRO A 36 -8.79 10.26 -6.78
CA PRO A 36 -9.32 8.91 -7.06
C PRO A 36 -8.53 8.15 -8.15
N LYS A 37 -7.91 8.88 -9.10
CA LYS A 37 -7.03 8.29 -10.12
C LYS A 37 -5.77 7.65 -9.52
N GLU A 38 -5.20 8.27 -8.51
CA GLU A 38 -4.01 7.76 -7.83
C GLU A 38 -4.37 6.54 -6.97
N ARG A 39 -5.48 6.62 -6.23
CA ARG A 39 -6.05 5.47 -5.50
C ARG A 39 -6.31 4.28 -6.40
N TRP A 40 -6.86 4.53 -7.60
CA TRP A 40 -7.07 3.50 -8.63
C TRP A 40 -5.75 2.85 -9.06
N LEU A 41 -4.74 3.66 -9.41
CA LEU A 41 -3.44 3.16 -9.83
C LEU A 41 -2.79 2.33 -8.73
N ASN A 42 -2.85 2.83 -7.50
CA ASN A 42 -2.31 2.14 -6.34
C ASN A 42 -2.99 0.78 -6.12
N ALA A 43 -4.33 0.70 -6.16
CA ALA A 43 -5.05 -0.58 -6.10
C ALA A 43 -4.68 -1.53 -7.25
N PHE A 44 -4.54 -0.98 -8.46
CA PHE A 44 -4.22 -1.77 -9.65
C PHE A 44 -2.82 -2.40 -9.61
N ILE A 45 -1.85 -1.76 -8.94
CA ILE A 45 -0.52 -2.33 -8.73
C ILE A 45 -0.61 -3.65 -7.98
N PHE A 46 -1.38 -3.71 -6.89
CA PHE A 46 -1.60 -4.96 -6.15
C PHE A 46 -2.28 -6.04 -7.00
N VAL A 47 -3.18 -5.68 -7.92
CA VAL A 47 -3.75 -6.65 -8.88
C VAL A 47 -2.67 -7.26 -9.76
N GLN A 48 -1.79 -6.43 -10.33
CA GLN A 48 -0.73 -6.91 -11.22
C GLN A 48 0.29 -7.77 -10.47
N THR A 49 0.68 -7.35 -9.27
CA THR A 49 1.56 -8.13 -8.40
C THR A 49 0.93 -9.48 -8.05
N GLY A 50 -0.36 -9.50 -7.67
CA GLY A 50 -1.07 -10.74 -7.38
C GLY A 50 -1.14 -11.71 -8.57
N ILE A 51 -1.33 -11.18 -9.78
CA ILE A 51 -1.29 -11.99 -11.02
C ILE A 51 0.07 -12.66 -11.19
N GLN A 52 1.15 -11.88 -11.13
CA GLN A 52 2.52 -12.38 -11.32
C GLN A 52 2.91 -13.41 -10.25
N LEU A 53 2.49 -13.21 -8.99
CA LEU A 53 2.73 -14.16 -7.91
C LEU A 53 1.94 -15.45 -8.10
N GLY A 54 0.67 -15.35 -8.53
CA GLY A 54 -0.17 -16.52 -8.81
C GLY A 54 0.35 -17.36 -9.97
N GLU A 55 0.84 -16.73 -11.03
CA GLU A 55 1.50 -17.41 -12.17
C GLU A 55 2.73 -18.21 -11.74
N ARG A 56 3.37 -17.83 -10.63
CA ARG A 56 4.53 -18.52 -10.04
C ARG A 56 4.15 -19.51 -8.93
N GLY A 57 2.86 -19.73 -8.69
CA GLY A 57 2.38 -20.60 -7.62
C GLY A 57 2.58 -20.06 -6.21
N LEU A 58 2.95 -18.78 -6.04
CA LEU A 58 3.10 -18.12 -4.74
C LEU A 58 1.73 -17.64 -4.23
N TRP A 59 0.80 -18.60 -4.08
CA TRP A 59 -0.60 -18.35 -3.79
C TRP A 59 -0.88 -17.57 -2.49
N PRO A 60 -0.15 -17.76 -1.37
CA PRO A 60 -0.34 -16.93 -0.18
C PRO A 60 -0.11 -15.45 -0.47
N LEU A 61 0.99 -15.13 -1.15
CA LEU A 61 1.36 -13.76 -1.51
C LEU A 61 0.38 -13.17 -2.54
N ALA A 62 -0.03 -13.98 -3.52
CA ALA A 62 -1.00 -13.58 -4.53
C ALA A 62 -2.36 -13.22 -3.90
N THR A 63 -2.85 -14.08 -3.00
CA THR A 63 -4.11 -13.91 -2.27
C THR A 63 -4.08 -12.63 -1.44
N ALA A 64 -3.02 -12.41 -0.68
CA ALA A 64 -2.85 -11.19 0.11
C ALA A 64 -2.90 -9.92 -0.76
N ASN A 65 -2.22 -9.91 -1.91
CA ASN A 65 -2.26 -8.81 -2.86
C ASN A 65 -3.68 -8.58 -3.42
N TYR A 66 -4.40 -9.65 -3.76
CA TYR A 66 -5.79 -9.53 -4.22
C TYR A 66 -6.73 -8.99 -3.15
N ARG A 67 -6.55 -9.37 -1.88
CA ARG A 67 -7.34 -8.84 -0.75
C ARG A 67 -7.10 -7.34 -0.58
N VAL A 68 -5.84 -6.92 -0.53
CA VAL A 68 -5.48 -5.49 -0.43
C VAL A 68 -6.03 -4.71 -1.63
N ALA A 69 -5.95 -5.26 -2.85
CA ALA A 69 -6.53 -4.62 -4.03
C ALA A 69 -8.06 -4.47 -3.92
N LEU A 70 -8.74 -5.51 -3.44
CA LEU A 70 -10.20 -5.53 -3.29
C LEU A 70 -10.64 -4.45 -2.30
N GLU A 71 -10.04 -4.42 -1.12
CA GLU A 71 -10.34 -3.41 -0.08
C GLU A 71 -10.12 -1.98 -0.59
N ARG A 72 -9.07 -1.75 -1.37
CA ARG A 72 -8.79 -0.43 -1.97
C ARG A 72 -9.82 -0.05 -3.03
N PHE A 73 -10.26 -0.97 -3.89
CA PHE A 73 -11.31 -0.66 -4.87
C PHE A 73 -12.67 -0.47 -4.22
N GLU A 74 -13.00 -1.24 -3.18
CA GLU A 74 -14.24 -1.05 -2.41
C GLU A 74 -14.24 0.32 -1.71
N SER A 75 -13.11 0.70 -1.09
CA SER A 75 -12.94 2.03 -0.48
C SER A 75 -13.03 3.14 -1.53
N LEU A 76 -12.43 2.96 -2.72
CA LEU A 76 -12.53 3.93 -3.81
C LEU A 76 -13.97 4.09 -4.30
N ALA A 77 -14.73 3.00 -4.41
CA ALA A 77 -16.14 3.04 -4.79
C ALA A 77 -17.00 3.78 -3.74
N ALA A 78 -16.71 3.57 -2.46
CA ALA A 78 -17.42 4.21 -1.36
C ALA A 78 -17.12 5.72 -1.26
N ASP A 79 -15.85 6.08 -1.34
CA ASP A 79 -15.40 7.47 -1.15
C ASP A 79 -15.60 8.32 -2.41
N HIS A 80 -15.57 7.71 -3.60
CA HIS A 80 -15.67 8.39 -4.89
C HIS A 80 -16.64 7.68 -5.85
N PRO A 81 -17.95 7.62 -5.56
CA PRO A 81 -18.91 6.85 -6.35
C PRO A 81 -19.06 7.31 -7.81
N GLY A 82 -18.66 8.55 -8.14
CA GLY A 82 -18.66 9.07 -9.51
C GLY A 82 -17.43 8.70 -10.34
N PHE A 83 -16.38 8.11 -9.74
CA PHE A 83 -15.16 7.78 -10.45
C PHE A 83 -15.28 6.42 -11.15
N GLN A 84 -15.53 6.45 -12.47
CA GLN A 84 -15.56 5.26 -13.35
C GLN A 84 -16.29 4.04 -12.73
N PRO A 85 -17.55 4.19 -12.30
CA PRO A 85 -18.22 3.22 -11.44
C PRO A 85 -18.32 1.82 -12.06
N GLU A 86 -18.51 1.72 -13.38
CA GLU A 86 -18.57 0.43 -14.08
C GLU A 86 -17.23 -0.30 -14.06
N LEU A 87 -16.12 0.43 -14.21
CA LEU A 87 -14.78 -0.13 -14.21
C LEU A 87 -14.37 -0.57 -12.80
N VAL A 88 -14.70 0.23 -11.77
CA VAL A 88 -14.46 -0.12 -10.36
C VAL A 88 -15.25 -1.37 -9.98
N ARG A 89 -16.55 -1.41 -10.30
CA ARG A 89 -17.39 -2.59 -10.08
C ARG A 89 -16.83 -3.82 -10.79
N PHE A 90 -16.41 -3.69 -12.06
CA PHE A 90 -15.80 -4.80 -12.79
C PHE A 90 -14.57 -5.36 -12.07
N ARG A 91 -13.68 -4.49 -11.57
CA ARG A 91 -12.47 -4.93 -10.84
C ARG A 91 -12.78 -5.58 -9.50
N VAL A 92 -13.74 -5.05 -8.75
CA VAL A 92 -14.21 -5.67 -7.50
C VAL A 92 -14.69 -7.10 -7.76
N GLU A 93 -15.52 -7.30 -8.78
CA GLU A 93 -16.05 -8.62 -9.12
C GLU A 93 -14.98 -9.56 -9.71
N ASP A 94 -14.04 -9.05 -10.52
CA ASP A 94 -12.88 -9.81 -10.99
C ASP A 94 -12.00 -10.30 -9.83
N LEU A 95 -11.73 -9.43 -8.85
CA LEU A 95 -10.92 -9.77 -7.69
C LEU A 95 -11.58 -10.80 -6.78
N LYS A 96 -12.90 -10.72 -6.57
CA LYS A 96 -13.63 -11.76 -5.83
C LYS A 96 -13.49 -13.13 -6.48
N LYS A 97 -13.57 -13.20 -7.82
CA LYS A 97 -13.36 -14.46 -8.56
C LYS A 97 -11.92 -14.96 -8.46
N ARG A 98 -10.94 -14.06 -8.52
CA ARG A 98 -9.51 -14.39 -8.36
C ARG A 98 -9.20 -14.90 -6.97
N LEU A 99 -9.76 -14.28 -5.93
CA LEU A 99 -9.64 -14.75 -4.55
C LEU A 99 -10.23 -16.14 -4.40
N GLN A 100 -11.44 -16.38 -4.91
CA GLN A 100 -12.04 -17.71 -4.89
C GLN A 100 -11.18 -18.76 -5.61
N ALA A 101 -10.57 -18.40 -6.74
CA ALA A 101 -9.68 -19.30 -7.46
C ALA A 101 -8.36 -19.56 -6.70
N ALA A 102 -7.80 -18.53 -6.07
CA ALA A 102 -6.58 -18.63 -5.27
C ALA A 102 -6.82 -19.47 -4.00
N ASP A 103 -7.97 -19.32 -3.34
CA ASP A 103 -8.36 -20.14 -2.19
C ASP A 103 -8.39 -21.64 -2.53
N GLY A 104 -8.82 -21.99 -3.74
CA GLY A 104 -8.79 -23.37 -4.23
C GLY A 104 -7.40 -23.88 -4.61
N ALA A 105 -6.42 -22.99 -4.79
CA ALA A 105 -5.05 -23.33 -5.18
C ALA A 105 -4.05 -23.32 -4.01
N MET A 106 -4.41 -22.68 -2.89
CA MET A 106 -3.60 -22.65 -1.66
C MET A 106 -3.55 -24.01 -0.96
N ALA A 107 -2.41 -24.33 -0.33
CA ALA A 107 -2.30 -25.52 0.51
C ALA A 107 -3.05 -25.33 1.84
N ALA A 108 -3.33 -26.45 2.53
CA ALA A 108 -3.87 -26.39 3.88
C ALA A 108 -2.85 -25.74 4.83
N GLY A 109 -3.21 -24.60 5.43
CA GLY A 109 -2.34 -23.80 6.31
C GLY A 109 -1.80 -22.52 5.68
N ASP A 110 -1.86 -22.38 4.35
CA ASP A 110 -1.39 -21.19 3.63
C ASP A 110 -2.28 -19.95 3.82
N HIS A 111 -3.52 -20.15 4.27
CA HIS A 111 -4.46 -19.05 4.50
C HIS A 111 -3.98 -18.10 5.60
N ASP A 112 -3.41 -18.64 6.68
CA ASP A 112 -2.91 -17.81 7.79
C ASP A 112 -1.71 -16.96 7.31
N LEU A 113 -0.82 -17.56 6.52
CA LEU A 113 0.29 -16.84 5.88
C LEU A 113 -0.21 -15.73 4.94
N ALA A 114 -1.27 -15.98 4.18
CA ALA A 114 -1.87 -14.97 3.30
C ALA A 114 -2.44 -13.79 4.09
N MET A 115 -3.08 -14.06 5.23
CA MET A 115 -3.64 -13.01 6.09
C MET A 115 -2.54 -12.18 6.75
N GLU A 116 -1.54 -12.84 7.34
CA GLU A 116 -0.38 -12.16 7.95
C GLU A 116 0.41 -11.33 6.92
N TYR A 117 0.56 -11.83 5.70
CA TYR A 117 1.21 -11.08 4.62
C TYR A 117 0.35 -9.88 4.16
N ALA A 118 -0.98 -9.97 4.20
CA ALA A 118 -1.83 -8.81 3.93
C ALA A 118 -1.63 -7.71 5.01
N ASP A 119 -1.54 -8.10 6.28
CA ASP A 119 -1.25 -7.19 7.39
C ASP A 119 0.14 -6.54 7.26
N LEU A 120 1.14 -7.30 6.79
CA LEU A 120 2.47 -6.78 6.46
C LEU A 120 2.37 -5.66 5.40
N LEU A 121 1.65 -5.91 4.30
CA LEU A 121 1.48 -4.93 3.22
C LEU A 121 0.77 -3.67 3.70
N GLU A 122 -0.27 -3.78 4.54
CA GLU A 122 -0.96 -2.61 5.10
C GLU A 122 -0.04 -1.82 6.03
N THR A 123 0.68 -2.52 6.91
CA THR A 123 1.60 -1.91 7.88
C THR A 123 2.70 -1.12 7.18
N LEU A 124 3.30 -1.70 6.13
CA LEU A 124 4.32 -1.04 5.35
C LEU A 124 3.78 0.18 4.59
N ASP A 125 2.64 0.05 3.94
CA ASP A 125 2.00 1.15 3.21
C ASP A 125 1.61 2.31 4.15
N ARG A 126 1.24 2.01 5.41
CA ARG A 126 1.05 3.03 6.44
C ARG A 126 2.35 3.69 6.86
N GLY A 127 3.41 2.91 7.10
CA GLY A 127 4.74 3.44 7.40
C GLY A 127 5.24 4.39 6.33
N GLU A 128 5.13 4.02 5.06
CA GLU A 128 5.49 4.85 3.90
C GLU A 128 4.68 6.15 3.83
N ARG A 129 3.36 6.09 4.01
CA ARG A 129 2.52 7.31 4.06
C ARG A 129 2.91 8.28 5.17
N LEU A 130 3.29 7.76 6.34
CA LEU A 130 3.76 8.60 7.44
C LEU A 130 5.09 9.28 7.08
N ARG A 131 6.00 8.55 6.43
CA ARG A 131 7.26 9.13 5.92
C ARG A 131 7.00 10.29 4.96
N TYR A 132 6.07 10.13 4.02
CA TYR A 132 5.73 11.19 3.06
C TYR A 132 5.13 12.44 3.72
N ARG A 133 4.53 12.28 4.90
CA ARG A 133 4.03 13.38 5.72
C ARG A 133 5.08 13.92 6.70
N SER A 134 6.35 13.50 6.54
CA SER A 134 7.47 13.81 7.44
C SER A 134 7.24 13.36 8.90
N ASP A 135 6.34 12.41 9.14
CA ASP A 135 6.23 11.72 10.42
C ASP A 135 7.17 10.51 10.43
N TYR A 136 8.48 10.79 10.53
CA TYR A 136 9.52 9.76 10.52
C TYR A 136 9.46 8.85 11.75
N THR A 137 9.00 9.37 12.90
CA THR A 137 8.84 8.57 14.12
C THR A 137 7.74 7.53 13.95
N GLY A 138 6.55 7.97 13.51
CA GLY A 138 5.44 7.06 13.22
C GLY A 138 5.80 6.08 12.12
N SER A 139 6.45 6.57 11.06
CA SER A 139 6.93 5.73 9.96
C SER A 139 7.87 4.63 10.44
N TYR A 140 8.89 4.98 11.22
CA TYR A 140 9.86 4.02 11.76
C TYR A 140 9.19 2.96 12.64
N SER A 141 8.25 3.35 13.50
CA SER A 141 7.49 2.40 14.32
C SER A 141 6.73 1.39 13.47
N HIS A 142 6.10 1.82 12.38
CA HIS A 142 5.39 0.93 11.46
C HIS A 142 6.35 0.04 10.66
N LEU A 143 7.50 0.56 10.22
CA LEU A 143 8.50 -0.26 9.53
C LEU A 143 9.10 -1.33 10.45
N ALA A 144 9.30 -1.03 11.74
CA ALA A 144 9.74 -2.02 12.73
C ALA A 144 8.68 -3.11 12.95
N GLN A 145 7.39 -2.74 12.97
CA GLN A 145 6.30 -3.71 13.03
C GLN A 145 6.24 -4.59 11.76
N ALA A 146 6.37 -3.98 10.58
CA ALA A 146 6.43 -4.69 9.31
C ALA A 146 7.61 -5.67 9.28
N GLN A 147 8.78 -5.26 9.77
CA GLN A 147 9.94 -6.13 9.90
C GLN A 147 9.64 -7.34 10.80
N SER A 148 9.01 -7.13 11.95
CA SER A 148 8.62 -8.23 12.84
C SER A 148 7.63 -9.20 12.20
N LEU A 149 6.67 -8.71 11.41
CA LEU A 149 5.72 -9.55 10.67
C LEU A 149 6.44 -10.35 9.58
N LEU A 150 7.37 -9.73 8.86
CA LEU A 150 8.13 -10.41 7.81
C LEU A 150 9.04 -11.50 8.40
N ASP A 151 9.71 -11.24 9.52
CA ASP A 151 10.53 -12.25 10.20
C ASP A 151 9.68 -13.43 10.69
N HIS A 152 8.46 -13.17 11.16
CA HIS A 152 7.51 -14.21 11.54
C HIS A 152 7.09 -15.07 10.33
N LEU A 153 6.66 -14.41 9.24
CA LEU A 153 6.29 -15.06 7.98
C LEU A 153 7.43 -15.89 7.41
N ALA A 154 8.65 -15.37 7.39
CA ALA A 154 9.83 -16.07 6.90
C ALA A 154 10.16 -17.30 7.75
N GLY A 155 9.94 -17.24 9.06
CA GLY A 155 10.13 -18.38 9.96
C GLY A 155 9.08 -19.50 9.81
N ASN A 156 7.90 -19.17 9.30
CA ASN A 156 6.79 -20.12 9.09
C ASN A 156 6.67 -20.60 7.64
N ALA A 157 7.24 -19.86 6.68
CA ALA A 157 7.24 -20.22 5.27
C ALA A 157 8.22 -21.35 4.96
N SER A 158 8.00 -22.05 3.85
CA SER A 158 8.91 -23.07 3.34
C SER A 158 9.02 -23.02 1.82
N GLY A 159 10.11 -23.60 1.30
CA GLY A 159 10.35 -23.69 -0.14
C GLY A 159 10.39 -22.32 -0.83
N PRO A 160 9.83 -22.19 -2.05
CA PRO A 160 9.89 -20.95 -2.83
C PRO A 160 9.30 -19.72 -2.12
N LEU A 161 8.37 -19.91 -1.18
CA LEU A 161 7.79 -18.82 -0.41
C LEU A 161 8.81 -18.21 0.56
N ALA A 162 9.61 -19.03 1.22
CA ALA A 162 10.64 -18.56 2.14
C ALA A 162 11.70 -17.73 1.42
N ASP A 163 12.13 -18.18 0.23
CA ASP A 163 13.09 -17.45 -0.60
C ASP A 163 12.54 -16.07 -1.03
N ALA A 164 11.28 -16.04 -1.49
CA ALA A 164 10.61 -14.80 -1.88
C ALA A 164 10.48 -13.80 -0.72
N LEU A 165 10.22 -14.27 0.50
CA LEU A 165 10.17 -13.43 1.70
C LEU A 165 11.55 -12.95 2.14
N GLY A 166 12.59 -13.78 1.94
CA GLY A 166 13.98 -13.41 2.22
C GLY A 166 14.45 -12.18 1.42
N GLY A 167 14.09 -12.10 0.15
CA GLY A 167 14.40 -10.92 -0.68
C GLY A 167 13.76 -9.62 -0.18
N GLN A 168 12.52 -9.70 0.34
CA GLN A 168 11.80 -8.54 0.87
C GLN A 168 12.42 -7.98 2.16
N LYS A 169 13.10 -8.85 2.93
CA LYS A 169 13.72 -8.45 4.20
C LYS A 169 14.83 -7.45 3.98
N THR A 170 15.69 -7.70 3.00
CA THR A 170 16.78 -6.78 2.62
C THR A 170 16.24 -5.40 2.28
N TYR A 171 15.14 -5.34 1.51
CA TYR A 171 14.49 -4.07 1.16
C TYR A 171 13.95 -3.32 2.38
N LEU A 172 13.25 -4.03 3.27
CA LEU A 172 12.70 -3.47 4.51
C LEU A 172 13.79 -2.93 5.44
N ASP A 173 14.89 -3.66 5.58
CA ASP A 173 16.06 -3.25 6.34
C ASP A 173 16.67 -1.95 5.77
N ASP A 174 16.84 -1.85 4.45
CA ASP A 174 17.32 -0.64 3.77
C ASP A 174 16.35 0.55 3.95
N LEU A 175 15.05 0.28 3.91
CA LEU A 175 14.01 1.29 4.12
C LEU A 175 14.03 1.84 5.55
N ALA A 176 14.12 0.95 6.54
CA ALA A 176 14.22 1.32 7.95
C ALA A 176 15.52 2.06 8.25
N ALA A 177 16.64 1.68 7.63
CA ALA A 177 17.91 2.38 7.74
C ALA A 177 17.81 3.82 7.21
N ARG A 178 17.25 4.01 6.01
CA ARG A 178 17.02 5.37 5.45
C ARG A 178 16.14 6.24 6.35
N ASN A 179 15.05 5.68 6.88
CA ASN A 179 14.17 6.42 7.79
C ASN A 179 14.85 6.81 9.10
N ARG A 180 15.65 5.90 9.66
CA ARG A 180 16.45 6.20 10.85
C ARG A 180 17.47 7.30 10.57
N ASP A 181 18.13 7.24 9.42
CA ASP A 181 19.13 8.24 9.04
C ASP A 181 18.49 9.62 8.86
N GLU A 182 17.34 9.73 8.20
CA GLU A 182 16.58 11.00 8.09
C GLU A 182 16.15 11.52 9.48
N LEU A 183 15.67 10.63 10.36
CA LEU A 183 15.31 10.99 11.73
C LEU A 183 16.51 11.51 12.55
N LEU A 184 17.72 11.01 12.29
CA LEU A 184 18.95 11.47 12.92
C LEU A 184 19.51 12.75 12.29
N HIS A 185 19.20 13.02 11.02
CA HIS A 185 19.78 14.11 10.24
C HIS A 185 18.87 15.31 10.03
N GLU A 186 17.61 15.31 10.52
CA GLU A 186 16.68 16.46 10.36
C GLU A 186 17.33 17.80 10.75
N PRO A 187 17.74 18.63 9.77
CA PRO A 187 18.27 19.95 10.02
C PRO A 187 17.11 20.93 9.86
N ASN A 188 16.26 21.09 10.87
CA ASN A 188 15.29 22.19 11.04
C ASN A 188 14.75 22.84 9.73
N GLY A 189 14.18 22.08 8.79
CA GLY A 189 13.73 22.67 7.53
C GLY A 189 12.83 21.76 6.69
N PRO A 190 11.70 22.27 6.16
CA PRO A 190 10.79 21.49 5.33
C PRO A 190 11.42 21.24 3.95
N ARG A 191 11.79 19.98 3.66
CA ARG A 191 12.17 19.55 2.31
C ARG A 191 10.91 19.33 1.47
N ALA A 192 10.94 19.82 0.24
CA ALA A 192 9.87 19.64 -0.73
C ALA A 192 9.69 18.16 -1.08
N VAL A 193 8.55 17.61 -0.66
CA VAL A 193 8.07 16.25 -0.93
C VAL A 193 7.42 16.25 -2.31
N PHE A 194 8.10 15.82 -3.39
CA PHE A 194 7.43 15.36 -4.62
C PHE A 194 8.37 14.48 -5.45
N GLU A 195 7.81 13.40 -6.03
CA GLU A 195 8.39 12.36 -6.90
C GLU A 195 8.91 11.05 -6.26
N ILE A 196 8.10 10.29 -5.48
CA ILE A 196 8.48 8.90 -5.09
C ILE A 196 7.33 7.86 -5.15
N GLU A 197 6.09 8.20 -5.51
CA GLU A 197 5.01 7.19 -5.67
C GLU A 197 5.29 6.14 -6.76
N LYS A 198 6.19 6.42 -7.71
CA LYS A 198 6.68 5.43 -8.68
C LYS A 198 7.47 4.27 -8.05
N ASN A 199 8.04 4.46 -6.85
CA ASN A 199 8.92 3.45 -6.25
C ASN A 199 8.17 2.38 -5.47
N LEU A 200 6.95 2.62 -4.94
CA LEU A 200 6.21 1.60 -4.20
C LEU A 200 5.88 0.39 -5.10
N ALA A 201 5.51 0.64 -6.36
CA ALA A 201 5.24 -0.38 -7.37
C ALA A 201 6.49 -1.09 -7.89
N ALA A 202 7.64 -0.42 -7.86
CA ALA A 202 8.93 -1.01 -8.24
C ALA A 202 9.53 -1.86 -7.11
N SER A 203 9.24 -1.53 -5.85
CA SER A 203 9.88 -2.16 -4.67
C SER A 203 9.30 -3.51 -4.27
N PHE A 204 8.07 -3.83 -4.68
CA PHE A 204 7.45 -5.15 -4.48
C PHE A 204 7.39 -6.00 -5.76
N ARG A 205 8.04 -5.53 -6.83
CA ARG A 205 8.39 -6.43 -7.94
C ARG A 205 9.55 -7.27 -7.45
N LEU A 206 9.31 -8.56 -7.24
CA LEU A 206 10.40 -9.54 -7.28
C LEU A 206 11.10 -9.34 -8.62
N GLU A 207 12.33 -8.82 -8.61
CA GLU A 207 13.09 -8.73 -9.84
C GLU A 207 13.31 -10.14 -10.37
N PRO A 208 13.35 -10.35 -11.70
CA PRO A 208 13.59 -11.66 -12.27
C PRO A 208 14.82 -12.38 -11.70
N ALA A 209 15.82 -11.61 -11.23
CA ALA A 209 17.05 -12.12 -10.62
C ALA A 209 16.91 -12.54 -9.13
N ASP A 210 15.89 -12.07 -8.41
CA ASP A 210 15.64 -12.42 -7.01
C ASP A 210 14.76 -13.67 -6.84
N LEU A 211 14.43 -14.32 -7.97
CA LEU A 211 13.67 -15.55 -8.01
C LEU A 211 14.64 -16.74 -8.08
N PRO A 212 14.29 -17.90 -7.49
CA PRO A 212 15.06 -19.10 -7.70
C PRO A 212 15.20 -19.36 -9.20
N GLU A 213 16.44 -19.48 -9.69
CA GLU A 213 16.74 -19.79 -11.09
C GLU A 213 16.15 -21.17 -11.42
N GLU A 214 15.01 -21.19 -12.11
CA GLU A 214 14.64 -22.37 -12.88
C GLU A 214 15.58 -22.48 -14.09
N PRO A 215 16.02 -23.69 -14.46
CA PRO A 215 16.85 -23.89 -15.64
C PRO A 215 16.00 -23.73 -16.90
N GLY A 216 16.01 -22.55 -17.53
CA GLY A 216 15.48 -22.36 -18.88
C GLY A 216 15.11 -20.92 -19.23
N GLU A 217 15.61 -20.47 -20.37
CA GLU A 217 15.59 -19.13 -21.00
C GLU A 217 14.39 -18.16 -20.77
N PRO A 218 14.64 -16.83 -20.82
CA PRO A 218 13.65 -15.79 -20.56
C PRO A 218 12.58 -15.65 -21.67
N ALA A 219 11.30 -15.66 -21.29
CA ALA A 219 10.14 -15.44 -22.16
C ALA A 219 9.93 -13.97 -22.63
N ALA A 220 11.01 -13.21 -22.81
CA ALA A 220 10.95 -11.82 -23.30
C ALA A 220 10.75 -11.71 -24.83
N GLU A 221 10.83 -12.82 -25.58
CA GLU A 221 10.46 -12.85 -27.01
C GLU A 221 9.02 -13.35 -27.28
N SER A 222 8.26 -13.70 -26.23
CA SER A 222 6.97 -14.38 -26.34
C SER A 222 5.73 -13.47 -26.47
N LEU A 223 5.88 -12.14 -26.52
CA LEU A 223 4.69 -11.32 -26.77
C LEU A 223 4.30 -11.30 -28.25
N PHE A 224 5.23 -11.40 -29.23
CA PHE A 224 4.90 -11.68 -30.65
C PHE A 224 6.13 -12.13 -31.47
N PRO A 225 6.23 -13.38 -31.97
CA PRO A 225 7.19 -13.69 -33.02
C PRO A 225 6.75 -13.01 -34.34
N PRO A 226 7.65 -12.32 -35.09
CA PRO A 226 7.29 -11.56 -36.31
C PRO A 226 6.58 -12.40 -37.38
N SER A 227 6.81 -13.72 -37.39
CA SER A 227 6.17 -14.67 -38.28
C SER A 227 4.66 -14.84 -38.04
N LEU A 228 4.19 -14.63 -36.80
CA LEU A 228 2.77 -14.74 -36.41
C LEU A 228 1.99 -13.46 -36.75
N LEU A 229 2.64 -12.29 -36.76
CA LEU A 229 2.04 -11.02 -37.21
C LEU A 229 1.93 -10.91 -38.74
N ALA A 230 2.75 -11.66 -39.49
CA ALA A 230 2.65 -11.73 -40.94
C ALA A 230 1.44 -12.57 -41.40
N GLN A 231 1.20 -13.74 -40.78
CA GLN A 231 0.05 -14.59 -41.12
C GLN A 231 -1.32 -13.99 -40.74
N ALA A 232 -1.37 -13.08 -39.77
CA ALA A 232 -2.61 -12.40 -39.36
C ALA A 232 -3.01 -11.23 -40.29
N ARG A 233 -2.13 -10.77 -41.19
CA ARG A 233 -2.41 -9.66 -42.13
C ARG A 233 -2.93 -10.10 -43.49
N GLY A 234 -2.93 -11.41 -43.78
CA GLY A 234 -3.41 -11.93 -45.06
C GLY A 234 -2.57 -11.51 -46.27
N ASP A 235 -1.28 -11.24 -46.04
CA ASP A 235 -0.25 -11.07 -47.08
C ASP A 235 0.71 -12.27 -47.08
#